data_AF-A0A4X1UH10-F1
#
_entry.id   AF-A0A4X1UH10-F1
#
_cell.length_a   1.000
_cell.length_b   1.000
_cell.length_c   1.000
_cell.angle_alpha   90.00
_cell.angle_beta   90.00
_cell.angle_gamma   90.00
#
_symmetry.space_group_name_H-M   'P 1'
#
loop_
_entity.id
_entity.type
_entity.pdbx_description
1 polymer ?
#
loop_
_entity_poly.entity_id
_entity_poly.type
_entity_poly.pdbx_seq_one_letter_code
_entity_poly.pdbx_strand_id
1 'polypeptide(L)'
;MADPEPVISSCSSREEENRCTFNQHTCPSEERLLEDQMRRKLKFFFMTPCEKFWTRGRKPWKLAMQVLKIAMVTIQYLQLRSISVGNHAYENKGAEQSAMAICWHFYKQGNICPGNDTFDVDPEVKTECFFVEPDEAVDTGTLEENKLNLTLDFHRLLTVELQFKLKAINLQTIRHHELPDCYDFTLTITFDNRAHSGRIKISLENDISIRECKDWHVSGSIQKNTRYMMIFDAFVLLTCLASLTLCARSVRGLQLQQEFANFFLLHYKKEVSVSDRMEFVNGWYIMVIISDILTVIGSILKMEIQAKSLMSYGVCSILLGASTLLVWLGALRYLSFFPKYNLLILTLQAALPSVIRFCCCAAMIYLGYCFCGWIVLGPYHDKFRSLNVVSECLFSLINGDDMFATFAKMQQKSYLVWLFSRIYLYSFISLFIYMILSLFIALITDTYETIKHYQEDGFPETELRTFISECKDEPKSGEDRLEDGPPV
;
A
#
# COMPACT_ATOMS: atom_id res chain seq x y z
N MET A 1 38.65 -43.22 84.96
CA MET A 1 38.46 -41.81 85.37
C MET A 1 38.28 -41.03 84.08
N ALA A 2 37.19 -40.28 83.94
CA ALA A 2 36.48 -40.02 82.68
C ALA A 2 35.73 -41.25 82.12
N ASP A 3 34.47 -41.32 82.53
CA ASP A 3 33.28 -41.99 81.96
C ASP A 3 32.08 -41.14 82.47
N PRO A 4 30.86 -41.17 81.87
CA PRO A 4 30.28 -42.29 81.13
C PRO A 4 29.62 -42.00 79.76
N GLU A 5 29.62 -43.07 78.95
CA GLU A 5 28.54 -43.79 78.23
C GLU A 5 27.39 -43.13 77.40
N PRO A 6 26.86 -43.87 76.38
CA PRO A 6 25.70 -43.49 75.55
C PRO A 6 24.45 -44.42 75.77
N VAL A 7 23.54 -44.48 74.76
CA VAL A 7 22.52 -45.55 74.43
C VAL A 7 21.02 -45.18 74.47
N ILE A 8 20.45 -44.96 73.27
CA ILE A 8 19.21 -45.50 72.62
C ILE A 8 17.94 -45.85 73.46
N SER A 9 16.80 -45.18 73.17
CA SER A 9 15.37 -45.64 73.29
C SER A 9 14.41 -44.53 72.79
N SER A 10 13.20 -44.72 72.18
CA SER A 10 12.56 -45.84 71.45
C SER A 10 11.45 -45.34 70.47
N CYS A 11 10.16 -45.72 70.57
CA CYS A 11 9.05 -45.42 69.62
C CYS A 11 7.69 -45.04 70.27
N SER A 12 6.77 -44.44 69.47
CA SER A 12 5.29 -44.38 69.64
C SER A 12 4.73 -43.40 70.73
N SER A 13 3.50 -42.86 70.68
CA SER A 13 2.40 -42.77 69.67
C SER A 13 1.29 -41.77 70.12
N ARG A 14 0.26 -41.54 69.26
CA ARG A 14 -1.09 -40.95 69.51
C ARG A 14 -1.19 -39.41 69.58
N GLU A 15 -1.98 -38.78 68.69
CA GLU A 15 -3.43 -38.37 68.79
C GLU A 15 -3.60 -37.15 69.75
N GLU A 16 -4.36 -36.09 69.48
CA GLU A 16 -5.41 -35.85 68.47
C GLU A 16 -5.63 -34.33 68.17
N GLU A 17 -6.14 -34.04 66.98
CA GLU A 17 -7.06 -32.96 66.57
C GLU A 17 -7.33 -31.71 67.46
N ASN A 18 -7.09 -30.49 66.92
CA ASN A 18 -8.17 -29.50 66.72
C ASN A 18 -7.84 -28.28 65.83
N ARG A 19 -8.89 -27.67 65.27
CA ARG A 19 -8.84 -26.52 64.34
C ARG A 19 -8.39 -25.21 65.00
N CYS A 20 -7.64 -24.38 64.27
CA CYS A 20 -7.80 -22.93 64.32
C CYS A 20 -7.54 -22.30 62.94
N THR A 21 -8.48 -21.46 62.51
CA THR A 21 -8.42 -20.65 61.28
C THR A 21 -7.32 -19.59 61.36
N PHE A 22 -6.46 -19.50 60.35
CA PHE A 22 -5.51 -18.39 60.23
C PHE A 22 -5.85 -17.49 59.03
N ASN A 23 -6.37 -16.30 59.32
CA ASN A 23 -6.54 -15.24 58.32
C ASN A 23 -5.15 -14.75 57.90
N GLN A 24 -4.78 -15.00 56.65
CA GLN A 24 -3.50 -14.53 56.12
C GLN A 24 -3.63 -13.08 55.61
N HIS A 25 -3.54 -12.13 56.54
CA HIS A 25 -3.29 -10.72 56.19
C HIS A 25 -1.88 -10.59 55.60
N THR A 26 -1.79 -10.32 54.30
CA THR A 26 -0.54 -9.85 53.67
C THR A 26 -0.13 -8.49 54.23
N CYS A 27 1.18 -8.30 54.43
CA CYS A 27 1.72 -7.13 55.10
C CYS A 27 1.76 -5.91 54.14
N PRO A 28 1.18 -4.75 54.49
CA PRO A 28 1.03 -3.61 53.57
C PRO A 28 2.34 -2.82 53.32
N SER A 29 3.50 -3.32 53.75
CA SER A 29 4.80 -2.67 53.59
C SER A 29 5.53 -3.06 52.30
N GLU A 30 5.51 -4.33 51.88
CA GLU A 30 6.22 -4.78 50.67
C GLU A 30 5.53 -4.32 49.38
N GLU A 31 4.20 -4.41 49.31
CA GLU A 31 3.46 -3.87 48.16
C GLU A 31 3.70 -2.37 48.01
N ARG A 32 3.66 -1.59 49.10
CA ARG A 32 3.98 -0.16 49.07
C ARG A 32 5.42 0.11 48.65
N LEU A 33 6.40 -0.70 49.08
CA LEU A 33 7.81 -0.53 48.69
C LEU A 33 8.02 -0.86 47.20
N LEU A 34 7.34 -1.89 46.69
CA LEU A 34 7.36 -2.28 45.28
C LEU A 34 6.64 -1.24 44.41
N GLU A 35 5.49 -0.73 44.87
CA GLU A 35 4.74 0.34 44.23
C GLU A 35 5.54 1.64 44.24
N ASP A 36 6.26 1.98 45.31
CA ASP A 36 7.15 3.14 45.37
C ASP A 36 8.37 2.96 44.45
N GLN A 37 8.96 1.77 44.36
CA GLN A 37 10.00 1.50 43.37
C GLN A 37 9.46 1.62 41.94
N MET A 38 8.26 1.10 41.66
CA MET A 38 7.56 1.25 40.39
C MET A 38 7.30 2.74 40.09
N ARG A 39 6.70 3.50 41.02
CA ARG A 39 6.42 4.93 40.91
C ARG A 39 7.69 5.76 40.71
N ARG A 40 8.81 5.42 41.38
CA ARG A 40 10.11 6.08 41.17
C ARG A 40 10.71 5.72 39.80
N LYS A 41 10.60 4.45 39.36
CA LYS A 41 11.02 4.02 38.01
C LYS A 41 10.15 4.64 36.91
N LEU A 42 8.85 4.77 37.13
CA LEU A 42 7.88 5.40 36.22
C LEU A 42 8.07 6.92 36.16
N LYS A 43 8.17 7.63 37.30
CA LYS A 43 8.57 9.05 37.33
C LYS A 43 9.90 9.23 36.60
N PHE A 44 10.93 8.45 36.94
CA PHE A 44 12.22 8.52 36.24
C PHE A 44 12.11 8.16 34.75
N PHE A 45 11.17 7.32 34.33
CA PHE A 45 10.96 7.01 32.91
C PHE A 45 10.30 8.18 32.16
N PHE A 46 9.25 8.78 32.73
CA PHE A 46 8.48 9.88 32.15
C PHE A 46 9.11 11.28 32.30
N MET A 47 10.05 11.47 33.23
CA MET A 47 10.82 12.72 33.35
C MET A 47 11.48 13.12 32.02
N THR A 48 11.51 14.40 31.72
CA THR A 48 12.17 14.96 30.54
C THR A 48 13.68 14.69 30.54
N PRO A 49 14.36 14.78 29.38
CA PRO A 49 15.82 14.64 29.30
C PRO A 49 16.57 15.59 30.24
N CYS A 50 16.06 16.81 30.44
CA CYS A 50 16.67 17.86 31.26
C CYS A 50 16.49 17.60 32.77
N GLU A 51 15.34 17.08 33.21
CA GLU A 51 15.12 16.67 34.61
C GLU A 51 15.98 15.44 34.98
N LYS A 52 16.18 14.51 34.05
CA LYS A 52 17.10 13.37 34.20
C LYS A 52 18.57 13.80 34.32
N PHE A 53 18.94 14.88 33.64
CA PHE A 53 20.27 15.47 33.71
C PHE A 53 20.51 16.09 35.10
N TRP A 54 19.60 16.97 35.56
CA TRP A 54 19.69 17.65 36.85
C TRP A 54 19.67 16.70 38.06
N THR A 55 18.94 15.58 37.99
CA THR A 55 18.79 14.65 39.13
C THR A 55 19.88 13.58 39.25
N ARG A 56 20.77 13.43 38.25
CA ARG A 56 21.76 12.33 38.25
C ARG A 56 23.14 12.64 37.68
N GLY A 57 23.38 13.84 37.13
CA GLY A 57 24.69 14.24 36.61
C GLY A 57 25.24 13.36 35.46
N ARG A 58 24.41 12.50 34.85
CA ARG A 58 24.84 11.70 33.69
C ARG A 58 24.78 12.57 32.43
N LYS A 59 25.94 12.74 31.79
CA LYS A 59 26.08 13.40 30.47
C LYS A 59 25.02 12.87 29.48
N PRO A 60 24.44 13.70 28.61
CA PRO A 60 23.31 13.34 27.76
C PRO A 60 23.75 12.51 26.53
N TRP A 61 24.33 11.34 26.76
CA TRP A 61 24.89 10.47 25.72
C TRP A 61 23.94 10.19 24.56
N LYS A 62 22.62 10.14 24.78
CA LYS A 62 21.64 9.95 23.69
C LYS A 62 21.54 11.16 22.74
N LEU A 63 21.63 12.39 23.25
CA LEU A 63 21.62 13.61 22.42
C LEU A 63 22.98 13.80 21.76
N ALA A 64 24.07 13.59 22.51
CA ALA A 64 25.42 13.56 21.96
C ALA A 64 25.57 12.53 20.83
N MET A 65 24.94 11.35 20.93
CA MET A 65 24.91 10.35 19.86
C MET A 65 24.11 10.79 18.62
N GLN A 66 23.12 11.69 18.73
CA GLN A 66 22.43 12.25 17.55
C GLN A 66 23.28 13.31 16.86
N VAL A 67 23.89 14.22 17.62
CA VAL A 67 24.84 15.21 17.08
C VAL A 67 26.05 14.51 16.46
N LEU A 68 26.60 13.49 17.13
CA LEU A 68 27.64 12.62 16.60
C LEU A 68 27.19 11.90 15.33
N LYS A 69 25.92 11.45 15.23
CA LYS A 69 25.42 10.83 14.00
C LYS A 69 25.35 11.83 12.84
N ILE A 70 24.90 13.06 13.07
CA ILE A 70 24.92 14.13 12.06
C ILE A 70 26.37 14.41 11.61
N ALA A 71 27.30 14.55 12.56
CA ALA A 71 28.72 14.74 12.28
C ALA A 71 29.34 13.56 11.51
N MET A 72 29.05 12.32 11.92
CA MET A 72 29.54 11.10 11.25
C MET A 72 29.00 10.96 9.82
N VAL A 73 27.73 11.30 9.58
CA VAL A 73 27.16 11.34 8.22
C VAL A 73 27.86 12.41 7.38
N THR A 74 28.14 13.58 7.95
CA THR A 74 28.86 14.65 7.24
C THR A 74 30.30 14.24 6.93
N ILE A 75 31.03 13.64 7.88
CA ILE A 75 32.40 13.10 7.66
C ILE A 75 32.39 11.99 6.61
N GLN A 76 31.42 11.08 6.65
CA GLN A 76 31.26 10.01 5.65
C GLN A 76 30.91 10.58 4.27
N TYR A 77 30.12 11.66 4.21
CA TYR A 77 29.87 12.40 2.97
C TYR A 77 31.17 13.02 2.44
N LEU A 78 31.97 13.72 3.25
CA LEU A 78 33.25 14.31 2.83
C LEU A 78 34.24 13.24 2.34
N GLN A 79 34.26 12.05 2.96
CA GLN A 79 35.14 10.93 2.61
C GLN A 79 34.52 9.92 1.62
N LEU A 80 33.46 10.28 0.90
CA LEU A 80 32.72 9.34 0.05
C LEU A 80 33.63 8.65 -0.99
N ARG A 81 34.58 9.40 -1.59
CA ARG A 81 35.50 8.89 -2.62
C ARG A 81 36.47 7.81 -2.12
N SER A 82 36.73 7.70 -0.81
CA SER A 82 37.65 6.71 -0.24
C SER A 82 36.93 5.55 0.48
N ILE A 83 35.69 5.78 0.94
CA ILE A 83 34.90 4.78 1.69
C ILE A 83 33.95 3.99 0.78
N SER A 84 33.46 4.60 -0.30
CA SER A 84 32.44 3.99 -1.16
C SER A 84 33.01 2.94 -2.11
N VAL A 85 32.35 1.77 -2.18
CA VAL A 85 32.64 0.71 -3.16
C VAL A 85 31.99 1.00 -4.52
N GLY A 86 30.92 1.80 -4.55
CA GLY A 86 30.19 2.16 -5.76
C GLY A 86 30.81 3.36 -6.48
N ASN A 87 30.49 3.51 -7.77
CA ASN A 87 30.92 4.61 -8.64
C ASN A 87 30.18 5.94 -8.36
N HIS A 88 30.09 6.32 -7.09
CA HIS A 88 29.40 7.52 -6.64
C HIS A 88 30.32 8.75 -6.72
N ALA A 89 29.83 9.82 -7.34
CA ALA A 89 30.49 11.13 -7.42
C ALA A 89 29.55 12.23 -6.94
N TYR A 90 30.07 13.39 -6.52
CA TYR A 90 29.24 14.55 -6.20
C TYR A 90 28.73 15.22 -7.50
N GLU A 91 27.62 15.97 -7.43
CA GLU A 91 27.20 16.81 -8.56
C GLU A 91 28.03 18.09 -8.64
N ASN A 92 28.71 18.35 -9.76
CA ASN A 92 29.44 19.61 -9.96
C ASN A 92 28.57 20.63 -10.72
N LYS A 93 28.59 21.89 -10.28
CA LYS A 93 27.99 23.07 -10.96
C LYS A 93 29.10 23.92 -11.56
N GLY A 94 29.72 23.42 -12.64
CA GLY A 94 30.87 24.08 -13.25
C GLY A 94 32.14 23.83 -12.43
N ALA A 95 32.73 24.90 -11.88
CA ALA A 95 33.97 24.83 -11.08
C ALA A 95 33.73 24.41 -9.62
N GLU A 96 32.52 24.62 -9.09
CA GLU A 96 32.17 24.33 -7.69
C GLU A 96 31.42 22.99 -7.57
N GLN A 97 31.74 22.21 -6.54
CA GLN A 97 31.03 20.97 -6.21
C GLN A 97 29.73 21.31 -5.43
N SER A 98 28.66 20.55 -5.64
CA SER A 98 27.40 20.77 -4.93
C SER A 98 27.56 20.46 -3.45
N ALA A 99 27.53 21.50 -2.62
CA ALA A 99 27.51 21.40 -1.16
C ALA A 99 26.37 20.51 -0.64
N MET A 100 26.60 19.90 0.52
CA MET A 100 25.59 19.27 1.36
C MET A 100 24.87 20.33 2.18
N ALA A 101 23.54 20.41 2.07
CA ALA A 101 22.72 21.30 2.88
C ALA A 101 22.30 20.59 4.17
N ILE A 102 22.54 21.22 5.31
CA ILE A 102 22.07 20.80 6.63
C ILE A 102 21.09 21.87 7.10
N CYS A 103 19.79 21.61 6.94
CA CYS A 103 18.73 22.51 7.36
C CYS A 103 18.08 22.01 8.65
N TRP A 104 17.64 22.91 9.52
CA TRP A 104 16.79 22.57 10.67
C TRP A 104 15.59 23.50 10.76
N HIS A 105 14.45 22.91 11.09
CA HIS A 105 13.17 23.57 11.20
C HIS A 105 12.78 23.61 12.67
N PHE A 106 12.40 24.79 13.18
CA PHE A 106 12.11 25.01 14.60
C PHE A 106 11.09 26.12 14.80
N TYR A 107 10.38 26.07 15.93
CA TYR A 107 9.43 27.13 16.31
C TYR A 107 10.15 28.46 16.60
N LYS A 108 9.64 29.56 16.04
CA LYS A 108 10.18 30.93 16.20
C LYS A 108 10.27 31.40 17.64
N GLN A 109 9.39 30.90 18.50
CA GLN A 109 9.45 30.98 19.96
C GLN A 109 8.88 29.69 20.53
N GLY A 110 9.48 29.16 21.59
CA GLY A 110 9.02 27.92 22.21
C GLY A 110 9.64 27.71 23.57
N ASN A 111 9.04 28.36 24.58
CA ASN A 111 9.39 28.17 25.97
C ASN A 111 8.41 27.15 26.58
N ILE A 112 8.90 25.95 26.88
CA ILE A 112 8.08 24.83 27.38
C ILE A 112 8.60 24.46 28.76
N CYS A 113 7.83 24.78 29.80
CA CYS A 113 8.17 24.56 31.20
C CYS A 113 7.23 23.49 31.83
N PRO A 114 7.45 22.19 31.55
CA PRO A 114 6.55 21.13 32.02
C PRO A 114 6.51 21.00 33.54
N GLY A 115 7.55 21.41 34.26
CA GLY A 115 7.54 21.43 35.73
C GLY A 115 6.59 22.49 36.34
N ASN A 116 6.16 23.46 35.54
CA ASN A 116 5.19 24.50 35.93
C ASN A 116 3.87 24.38 35.14
N ASP A 117 3.68 23.30 34.36
CA ASP A 117 2.56 23.10 33.42
C ASP A 117 2.28 24.28 32.46
N THR A 118 3.31 25.09 32.16
CA THR A 118 3.20 26.28 31.29
C THR A 118 3.99 26.15 30.00
N PHE A 119 3.44 26.70 28.91
CA PHE A 119 4.11 26.79 27.62
C PHE A 119 3.73 28.10 26.92
N ASP A 120 4.67 28.64 26.15
CA ASP A 120 4.51 29.78 25.26
C ASP A 120 5.23 29.46 23.95
N VAL A 121 4.46 29.28 22.87
CA VAL A 121 4.96 28.75 21.59
C VAL A 121 4.34 29.56 20.44
N ASP A 122 5.21 30.15 19.62
CA ASP A 122 4.82 30.72 18.32
C ASP A 122 4.88 29.60 17.27
N PRO A 123 3.76 29.19 16.66
CA PRO A 123 3.73 28.11 15.68
C PRO A 123 4.40 28.47 14.34
N GLU A 124 4.84 29.72 14.14
CA GLU A 124 5.64 30.10 12.97
C GLU A 124 6.96 29.29 12.92
N VAL A 125 7.12 28.49 11.88
CA VAL A 125 8.31 27.65 11.67
C VAL A 125 9.40 28.47 10.99
N LYS A 126 10.54 28.60 11.66
CA LYS A 126 11.77 29.12 11.05
C LYS A 126 12.63 27.97 10.53
N THR A 127 13.37 28.27 9.46
CA THR A 127 14.33 27.36 8.85
C THR A 127 15.67 28.07 8.81
N GLU A 128 16.70 27.41 9.33
CA GLU A 128 18.10 27.82 9.19
C GLU A 128 18.85 26.68 8.49
N CYS A 129 19.77 27.02 7.59
CA CYS A 129 20.51 26.07 6.79
C CYS A 129 22.00 26.39 6.79
N PHE A 130 22.82 25.35 6.87
CA PHE A 130 24.26 25.39 6.71
C PHE A 130 24.67 24.58 5.48
N PHE A 131 25.67 25.04 4.72
CA PHE A 131 26.15 24.35 3.51
C PHE A 131 27.59 23.89 3.73
N VAL A 132 27.87 22.61 3.46
CA VAL A 132 29.18 21.97 3.62
C VAL A 132 29.74 21.59 2.26
N GLU A 133 30.89 22.12 1.87
CA GLU A 133 31.53 21.81 0.58
C GLU A 133 32.47 20.59 0.68
N PRO A 134 32.56 19.73 -0.36
CA PRO A 134 33.33 18.48 -0.27
C PRO A 134 34.86 18.64 -0.26
N ASP A 135 35.39 19.74 -0.79
CA ASP A 135 36.83 19.97 -0.96
C ASP A 135 37.46 20.78 0.19
N GLU A 136 36.71 21.09 1.26
CA GLU A 136 37.34 21.54 2.51
C GLU A 136 38.21 20.40 3.07
N ALA A 137 39.53 20.55 2.88
CA ALA A 137 40.50 19.58 3.36
C ALA A 137 40.32 19.39 4.87
N VAL A 138 39.82 18.22 5.27
CA VAL A 138 39.66 17.84 6.67
C VAL A 138 41.06 17.63 7.24
N ASP A 139 41.68 18.72 7.69
CA ASP A 139 43.00 18.70 8.29
C ASP A 139 43.03 17.66 9.41
N THR A 140 43.94 16.70 9.31
CA THR A 140 44.09 15.55 10.22
C THR A 140 44.77 15.96 11.52
N GLY A 141 44.30 17.06 12.11
CA GLY A 141 44.64 17.54 13.45
C GLY A 141 43.53 17.20 14.44
N THR A 142 43.92 16.54 15.53
CA THR A 142 43.20 16.41 16.81
C THR A 142 41.67 16.26 16.77
N LEU A 143 41.26 15.00 16.94
CA LEU A 143 39.91 14.55 17.29
C LEU A 143 39.46 15.13 18.66
N GLU A 144 38.96 16.37 18.75
CA GLU A 144 37.93 16.75 19.75
C GLU A 144 37.22 18.13 19.59
N GLU A 145 37.59 19.02 18.66
CA GLU A 145 36.88 20.32 18.51
C GLU A 145 35.87 20.35 17.35
N ASN A 146 34.71 20.98 17.60
CA ASN A 146 33.54 20.98 16.72
C ASN A 146 33.82 21.67 15.37
N LYS A 147 34.22 20.91 14.34
CA LYS A 147 34.36 21.43 12.96
C LYS A 147 33.06 21.94 12.33
N LEU A 148 31.90 21.68 12.97
CA LEU A 148 30.60 22.27 12.63
C LEU A 148 30.03 22.90 13.90
N ASN A 149 29.88 24.22 13.93
CA ASN A 149 29.30 24.98 15.05
C ASN A 149 27.76 24.85 15.11
N LEU A 150 27.26 23.62 15.16
CA LEU A 150 25.83 23.31 15.12
C LEU A 150 25.22 23.26 16.53
N THR A 151 24.62 24.38 16.97
CA THR A 151 23.90 24.48 18.25
C THR A 151 22.40 24.25 18.06
N LEU A 152 21.90 23.04 18.36
CA LEU A 152 20.47 22.71 18.25
C LEU A 152 19.74 22.87 19.58
N ASP A 153 18.67 23.67 19.60
CA ASP A 153 17.70 23.70 20.71
C ASP A 153 16.59 22.66 20.52
N PHE A 154 16.76 21.52 21.17
CA PHE A 154 15.84 20.38 21.11
C PHE A 154 14.42 20.65 21.66
N HIS A 155 14.22 21.71 22.44
CA HIS A 155 12.88 22.08 22.92
C HIS A 155 12.00 22.65 21.79
N ARG A 156 12.64 23.31 20.82
CA ARG A 156 11.99 24.05 19.73
C ARG A 156 12.11 23.37 18.37
N LEU A 157 13.04 22.42 18.26
CA LEU A 157 13.37 21.66 17.05
C LEU A 157 12.24 20.72 16.61
N LEU A 158 11.81 20.88 15.36
CA LEU A 158 10.82 20.03 14.68
C LEU A 158 11.49 18.95 13.81
N THR A 159 12.33 19.35 12.87
CA THR A 159 13.09 18.44 11.99
C THR A 159 14.51 18.94 11.75
N VAL A 160 15.45 18.01 11.52
CA VAL A 160 16.75 18.30 10.89
C VAL A 160 16.81 17.50 9.60
N GLU A 161 17.23 18.13 8.51
CA GLU A 161 17.20 17.58 7.16
C GLU A 161 18.59 17.77 6.54
N LEU A 162 19.24 16.65 6.21
CA LEU A 162 20.54 16.64 5.54
C LEU A 162 20.27 16.27 4.08
N GLN A 163 20.36 17.25 3.18
CA GLN A 163 20.09 17.08 1.75
C GLN A 163 21.39 17.20 0.95
N PHE A 164 21.69 16.20 0.12
CA PHE A 164 22.87 16.22 -0.77
C PHE A 164 22.61 15.43 -2.04
N LYS A 165 23.40 15.73 -3.08
CA LYS A 165 23.27 15.08 -4.39
C LYS A 165 24.49 14.27 -4.77
N LEU A 166 24.25 13.03 -5.19
CA LEU A 166 25.26 12.13 -5.72
C LEU A 166 24.87 11.68 -7.13
N LYS A 167 25.87 11.34 -7.95
CA LYS A 167 25.71 10.73 -9.28
C LYS A 167 26.30 9.33 -9.26
N ALA A 168 25.69 8.40 -10.00
CA ALA A 168 26.31 7.12 -10.34
C ALA A 168 25.88 6.68 -11.76
N ILE A 169 26.55 5.66 -12.29
CA ILE A 169 26.25 5.11 -13.62
C ILE A 169 25.88 3.65 -13.47
N ASN A 170 24.72 3.24 -13.99
CA ASN A 170 24.33 1.84 -13.99
C ASN A 170 25.01 1.09 -15.14
N LEU A 171 26.04 0.31 -14.81
CA LEU A 171 26.77 -0.52 -15.78
C LEU A 171 26.05 -1.85 -16.12
N GLN A 172 24.97 -2.21 -15.42
CA GLN A 172 24.27 -3.47 -15.66
C GLN A 172 23.49 -3.47 -16.98
N THR A 173 22.96 -2.32 -17.41
CA THR A 173 22.17 -2.18 -18.65
C THR A 173 23.00 -2.53 -19.90
N ILE A 174 24.32 -2.32 -19.86
CA ILE A 174 25.26 -2.71 -20.93
C ILE A 174 25.17 -4.21 -21.23
N ARG A 175 24.95 -5.07 -20.22
CA ARG A 175 24.76 -6.52 -20.41
C ARG A 175 23.47 -6.87 -21.15
N HIS A 176 22.47 -6.01 -21.08
CA HIS A 176 21.18 -6.14 -21.76
C HIS A 176 21.15 -5.49 -23.15
N HIS A 177 22.31 -5.01 -23.64
CA HIS A 177 22.43 -4.24 -24.89
C HIS A 177 21.57 -2.98 -24.89
N GLU A 178 21.48 -2.33 -23.73
CA GLU A 178 20.88 -1.02 -23.53
C GLU A 178 21.98 -0.01 -23.18
N LEU A 179 21.65 1.28 -23.28
CA LEU A 179 22.60 2.34 -22.94
C LEU A 179 22.81 2.43 -21.42
N PRO A 180 24.02 2.78 -20.95
CA PRO A 180 24.24 3.08 -19.54
C PRO A 180 23.45 4.34 -19.16
N ASP A 181 22.57 4.22 -18.18
CA ASP A 181 21.85 5.35 -17.63
C ASP A 181 22.65 6.02 -16.51
N CYS A 182 22.67 7.34 -16.54
CA CYS A 182 23.28 8.17 -15.51
C CYS A 182 22.18 8.51 -14.48
N TYR A 183 22.41 8.15 -13.23
CA TYR A 183 21.49 8.39 -12.13
C TYR A 183 21.99 9.54 -11.28
N ASP A 184 21.11 10.48 -10.96
CA ASP A 184 21.33 11.42 -9.85
C ASP A 184 20.40 11.07 -8.70
N PHE A 185 21.00 10.92 -7.54
CA PHE A 185 20.36 10.63 -6.27
C PHE A 185 20.31 11.92 -5.47
N THR A 186 19.11 12.42 -5.19
CA THR A 186 18.88 13.47 -4.19
C THR A 186 18.54 12.77 -2.89
N LEU A 187 19.53 12.71 -1.99
CA LEU A 187 19.43 12.01 -0.72
C LEU A 187 19.02 13.00 0.36
N THR A 188 17.97 12.67 1.11
CA THR A 188 17.45 13.48 2.21
C THR A 188 17.38 12.63 3.47
N ILE A 189 18.23 12.90 4.46
CA ILE A 189 18.17 12.24 5.77
C ILE A 189 17.36 13.13 6.72
N THR A 190 16.17 12.66 7.09
CA THR A 190 15.22 13.37 7.94
C THR A 190 15.30 12.87 9.39
N PHE A 191 15.60 13.77 10.32
CA PHE A 191 15.53 13.55 11.76
C PHE A 191 14.23 14.20 12.28
N ASP A 192 13.17 13.41 12.42
CA ASP A 192 11.84 13.87 12.80
C ASP A 192 11.63 13.84 14.32
N ASN A 193 11.38 15.03 14.88
CA ASN A 193 11.05 15.27 16.29
C ASN A 193 9.66 15.90 16.48
N ARG A 194 8.81 15.99 15.43
CA ARG A 194 7.51 16.70 15.47
C ARG A 194 6.57 16.23 16.59
N ALA A 195 6.69 14.98 17.02
CA ALA A 195 5.90 14.41 18.12
C ALA A 195 6.43 14.75 19.54
N HIS A 196 7.61 15.38 19.67
CA HIS A 196 8.32 15.72 20.91
C HIS A 196 8.38 14.60 21.98
N SER A 197 8.25 13.34 21.56
CA SER A 197 8.08 12.16 22.43
C SER A 197 9.35 11.69 23.16
N GLY A 198 10.46 12.43 23.05
CA GLY A 198 11.80 12.01 23.48
C GLY A 198 12.43 10.93 22.59
N ARG A 199 11.77 10.54 21.48
CA ARG A 199 12.29 9.66 20.42
C ARG A 199 12.27 10.41 19.09
N ILE A 200 13.46 10.75 18.59
CA ILE A 200 13.65 11.25 17.24
C ILE A 200 13.61 10.05 16.27
N LYS A 201 12.76 10.10 15.25
CA LYS A 201 12.75 9.12 14.14
C LYS A 201 13.78 9.57 13.11
N ILE A 202 14.49 8.62 12.50
CA ILE A 202 15.46 8.93 11.45
C ILE A 202 15.09 8.14 10.21
N SER A 203 14.90 8.85 9.09
CA SER A 203 14.59 8.29 7.77
C SER A 203 15.70 8.68 6.80
N LEU A 204 15.91 7.86 5.77
CA LEU A 204 16.67 8.22 4.58
C LEU A 204 15.69 8.08 3.40
N GLU A 205 15.46 9.19 2.72
CA GLU A 205 14.69 9.27 1.48
C GLU A 205 15.67 9.52 0.32
N ASN A 206 15.34 9.00 -0.85
CA ASN A 206 16.24 8.97 -2.02
C ASN A 206 15.42 9.18 -3.29
N ASP A 207 15.38 10.43 -3.74
CA ASP A 207 14.71 10.80 -4.99
C ASP A 207 15.67 10.65 -6.16
N ILE A 208 15.25 9.88 -7.16
CA ILE A 208 16.10 9.42 -8.26
C ILE A 208 15.68 10.13 -9.55
N SER A 209 16.58 10.90 -10.17
CA SER A 209 16.42 11.38 -11.54
C SER A 209 17.36 10.64 -12.49
N ILE A 210 16.80 10.06 -13.55
CA ILE A 210 17.56 9.39 -14.61
C ILE A 210 17.90 10.43 -15.69
N ARG A 211 19.13 10.39 -16.22
CA ARG A 211 19.60 11.24 -17.33
C ARG A 211 20.42 10.42 -18.31
N GLU A 212 20.51 10.90 -19.55
CA GLU A 212 21.46 10.35 -20.52
C GLU A 212 22.89 10.72 -20.13
N CYS A 213 23.79 9.72 -20.13
CA CYS A 213 25.20 9.98 -20.02
C CYS A 213 25.70 10.66 -21.31
N LYS A 214 26.41 11.79 -21.16
CA LYS A 214 27.11 12.45 -22.28
C LYS A 214 28.34 11.64 -22.68
N ASP A 215 28.68 11.68 -23.97
CA ASP A 215 29.95 11.20 -24.52
C ASP A 215 30.35 9.76 -24.11
N TRP A 216 29.39 8.83 -24.14
CA TRP A 216 29.64 7.42 -23.86
C TRP A 216 30.28 6.71 -25.06
N HIS A 217 31.18 5.75 -24.77
CA HIS A 217 31.78 4.88 -25.78
C HIS A 217 31.70 3.42 -25.33
N VAL A 218 30.97 2.58 -26.08
CA VAL A 218 30.91 1.14 -25.86
C VAL A 218 31.07 0.41 -27.18
N SER A 219 32.09 -0.44 -27.28
CA SER A 219 32.40 -1.22 -28.47
C SER A 219 31.38 -2.35 -28.69
N GLY A 220 30.35 -2.10 -29.51
CA GLY A 220 29.36 -3.14 -29.84
C GLY A 220 28.12 -2.62 -30.58
N SER A 221 27.24 -3.55 -30.98
CA SER A 221 26.04 -3.28 -31.80
C SER A 221 24.79 -2.81 -31.02
N ILE A 222 25.00 -2.18 -29.85
CA ILE A 222 23.97 -1.82 -28.85
C ILE A 222 22.82 -1.00 -29.47
N GLN A 223 23.12 -0.07 -30.37
CA GLN A 223 22.15 0.83 -31.02
C GLN A 223 21.05 0.11 -31.84
N LYS A 224 21.21 -1.20 -32.13
CA LYS A 224 20.18 -1.97 -32.84
C LYS A 224 18.98 -2.32 -31.95
N ASN A 225 19.18 -2.59 -30.66
CA ASN A 225 18.12 -3.15 -29.81
C ASN A 225 17.02 -2.13 -29.47
N THR A 226 17.42 -0.91 -29.09
CA THR A 226 16.49 0.21 -28.81
C THR A 226 15.61 0.55 -30.01
N ARG A 227 16.15 0.43 -31.24
CA ARG A 227 15.39 0.63 -32.48
C ARG A 227 14.30 -0.43 -32.66
N TYR A 228 14.58 -1.70 -32.35
CA TYR A 228 13.56 -2.76 -32.40
C TYR A 228 12.46 -2.56 -31.37
N MET A 229 12.76 -2.10 -30.15
CA MET A 229 11.74 -1.82 -29.14
C MET A 229 10.79 -0.67 -29.56
N MET A 230 11.32 0.43 -30.10
CA MET A 230 10.48 1.52 -30.62
C MET A 230 9.61 1.09 -31.82
N ILE A 231 10.14 0.24 -32.72
CA ILE A 231 9.37 -0.33 -33.84
C ILE A 231 8.25 -1.25 -33.32
N PHE A 232 8.53 -2.04 -32.28
CA PHE A 232 7.53 -2.90 -31.63
C PHE A 232 6.41 -2.08 -30.98
N ASP A 233 6.75 -1.03 -30.22
CA ASP A 233 5.75 -0.17 -29.58
C ASP A 233 4.89 0.58 -30.60
N ALA A 234 5.47 1.02 -31.73
CA ALA A 234 4.73 1.60 -32.84
C ALA A 234 3.81 0.58 -33.56
N PHE A 235 4.24 -0.68 -33.68
CA PHE A 235 3.41 -1.76 -34.22
C PHE A 235 2.22 -2.06 -33.29
N VAL A 236 2.45 -2.16 -31.97
CA VAL A 236 1.38 -2.32 -30.97
C VAL A 236 0.37 -1.18 -31.10
N LEU A 237 0.83 0.07 -31.14
CA LEU A 237 -0.02 1.25 -31.32
C LEU A 237 -0.89 1.14 -32.58
N LEU A 238 -0.31 0.73 -33.71
CA LEU A 238 -1.05 0.55 -34.97
C LEU A 238 -2.09 -0.58 -34.87
N THR A 239 -1.79 -1.70 -34.21
CA THR A 239 -2.76 -2.79 -34.01
C THR A 239 -3.92 -2.37 -33.09
N CYS A 240 -3.66 -1.63 -32.01
CA CYS A 240 -4.70 -1.09 -31.13
C CYS A 240 -5.57 -0.03 -31.82
N LEU A 241 -4.98 0.85 -32.64
CA LEU A 241 -5.76 1.82 -33.42
C LEU A 241 -6.65 1.12 -34.47
N ALA A 242 -6.14 0.08 -35.14
CA ALA A 242 -6.95 -0.75 -36.03
C ALA A 242 -8.11 -1.44 -35.28
N SER A 243 -7.82 -2.08 -34.14
CA SER A 243 -8.83 -2.68 -33.24
C SER A 243 -9.89 -1.66 -32.81
N LEU A 244 -9.48 -0.49 -32.34
CA LEU A 244 -10.35 0.59 -31.89
C LEU A 244 -11.29 1.06 -33.01
N THR A 245 -10.79 1.24 -34.24
CA THR A 245 -11.65 1.63 -35.38
C THR A 245 -12.63 0.54 -35.80
N LEU A 246 -12.25 -0.74 -35.73
CA LEU A 246 -13.15 -1.87 -36.01
C LEU A 246 -14.22 -2.02 -34.91
N CYS A 247 -13.84 -1.90 -33.65
CA CYS A 247 -14.77 -1.96 -32.52
C CYS A 247 -15.72 -0.76 -32.51
N ALA A 248 -15.24 0.47 -32.78
CA ALA A 248 -16.08 1.64 -32.92
C ALA A 248 -17.07 1.53 -34.09
N ARG A 249 -16.69 0.87 -35.20
CA ARG A 249 -17.64 0.50 -36.28
C ARG A 249 -18.65 -0.56 -35.82
N SER A 250 -18.25 -1.53 -35.00
CA SER A 250 -19.18 -2.52 -34.43
C SER A 250 -20.19 -1.90 -33.46
N VAL A 251 -19.88 -0.77 -32.84
CA VAL A 251 -20.80 0.01 -31.99
C VAL A 251 -21.93 0.68 -32.79
N ARG A 252 -21.91 0.62 -34.13
CA ARG A 252 -23.09 0.94 -34.98
C ARG A 252 -24.32 0.09 -34.68
N GLY A 253 -24.21 -1.01 -33.91
CA GLY A 253 -25.38 -1.69 -33.32
C GLY A 253 -26.30 -0.75 -32.51
N LEU A 254 -25.80 0.40 -32.02
CA LEU A 254 -26.62 1.45 -31.43
C LEU A 254 -27.55 2.16 -32.44
N GLN A 255 -27.18 2.23 -33.72
CA GLN A 255 -28.05 2.76 -34.78
C GLN A 255 -29.19 1.77 -35.05
N LEU A 256 -28.86 0.48 -35.19
CA LEU A 256 -29.84 -0.60 -35.32
C LEU A 256 -30.80 -0.67 -34.11
N GLN A 257 -30.29 -0.44 -32.89
CA GLN A 257 -31.12 -0.34 -31.68
C GLN A 257 -32.16 0.80 -31.76
N GLN A 258 -31.78 1.94 -32.34
CA GLN A 258 -32.69 3.09 -32.54
C GLN A 258 -33.71 2.81 -33.65
N GLU A 259 -33.28 2.21 -34.77
CA GLU A 259 -34.15 1.79 -35.86
C GLU A 259 -35.19 0.75 -35.38
N PHE A 260 -34.75 -0.28 -34.65
CA PHE A 260 -35.62 -1.28 -34.05
C PHE A 260 -36.62 -0.67 -33.07
N ALA A 261 -36.18 0.24 -32.18
CA ALA A 261 -37.07 0.92 -31.24
C ALA A 261 -38.12 1.79 -31.95
N ASN A 262 -37.73 2.52 -33.00
CA ASN A 262 -38.65 3.32 -33.81
C ASN A 262 -39.63 2.42 -34.59
N PHE A 263 -39.17 1.31 -35.17
CA PHE A 263 -39.99 0.34 -35.87
C PHE A 263 -41.06 -0.28 -34.96
N PHE A 264 -40.68 -0.73 -33.76
CA PHE A 264 -41.61 -1.31 -32.78
C PHE A 264 -42.66 -0.30 -32.31
N LEU A 265 -42.26 0.95 -32.09
CA LEU A 265 -43.17 2.03 -31.75
C LEU A 265 -44.16 2.36 -32.88
N LEU A 266 -43.71 2.30 -34.14
CA LEU A 266 -44.55 2.57 -35.32
C LEU A 266 -45.55 1.43 -35.62
N HIS A 267 -45.09 0.17 -35.63
CA HIS A 267 -45.91 -0.98 -36.05
C HIS A 267 -46.75 -1.56 -34.91
N TYR A 268 -46.17 -1.71 -33.71
CA TYR A 268 -46.83 -2.37 -32.58
C TYR A 268 -47.31 -1.38 -31.50
N LYS A 269 -47.05 -0.07 -31.66
CA LYS A 269 -47.39 0.99 -30.69
C LYS A 269 -46.87 0.72 -29.27
N LYS A 270 -45.72 0.05 -29.18
CA LYS A 270 -45.14 -0.40 -27.92
C LYS A 270 -43.69 0.04 -27.82
N GLU A 271 -43.30 0.55 -26.65
CA GLU A 271 -41.91 0.89 -26.36
C GLU A 271 -41.11 -0.38 -26.03
N VAL A 272 -39.90 -0.48 -26.60
CA VAL A 272 -38.98 -1.60 -26.36
C VAL A 272 -38.40 -1.52 -24.94
N SER A 273 -38.36 -2.64 -24.23
CA SER A 273 -37.89 -2.66 -22.83
C SER A 273 -36.40 -2.29 -22.72
N VAL A 274 -36.00 -1.76 -21.56
CA VAL A 274 -34.59 -1.46 -21.28
C VAL A 274 -33.72 -2.72 -21.33
N SER A 275 -34.30 -3.90 -21.04
CA SER A 275 -33.58 -5.18 -21.11
C SER A 275 -33.21 -5.52 -22.55
N ASP A 276 -34.19 -5.53 -23.46
CA ASP A 276 -33.96 -5.83 -24.89
C ASP A 276 -33.02 -4.79 -25.51
N ARG A 277 -33.18 -3.51 -25.14
CA ARG A 277 -32.26 -2.43 -25.53
C ARG A 277 -30.82 -2.70 -25.10
N MET A 278 -30.58 -3.26 -23.92
CA MET A 278 -29.22 -3.60 -23.47
C MET A 278 -28.66 -4.85 -24.16
N GLU A 279 -29.48 -5.75 -24.68
CA GLU A 279 -29.02 -6.94 -25.43
C GLU A 279 -28.30 -6.56 -26.75
N PHE A 280 -28.69 -5.45 -27.39
CA PHE A 280 -27.95 -4.87 -28.53
C PHE A 280 -26.56 -4.31 -28.16
N VAL A 281 -26.30 -3.98 -26.88
CA VAL A 281 -25.06 -3.35 -26.42
C VAL A 281 -24.08 -4.41 -25.91
N ASN A 282 -23.32 -5.00 -26.83
CA ASN A 282 -22.35 -6.03 -26.49
C ASN A 282 -21.15 -5.44 -25.70
N GLY A 283 -21.19 -5.63 -24.37
CA GLY A 283 -20.19 -5.12 -23.41
C GLY A 283 -18.75 -5.60 -23.64
N TRP A 284 -18.53 -6.70 -24.36
CA TRP A 284 -17.17 -7.14 -24.72
C TRP A 284 -16.47 -6.13 -25.62
N TYR A 285 -17.17 -5.49 -26.56
CA TYR A 285 -16.56 -4.43 -27.39
C TYR A 285 -16.24 -3.18 -26.57
N ILE A 286 -17.06 -2.84 -25.57
CA ILE A 286 -16.78 -1.72 -24.67
C ILE A 286 -15.50 -1.99 -23.87
N MET A 287 -15.32 -3.21 -23.36
CA MET A 287 -14.10 -3.59 -22.63
C MET A 287 -12.85 -3.55 -23.52
N VAL A 288 -12.95 -4.01 -24.78
CA VAL A 288 -11.85 -3.89 -25.75
C VAL A 288 -11.52 -2.43 -26.05
N ILE A 289 -12.53 -1.57 -26.27
CA ILE A 289 -12.34 -0.12 -26.49
C ILE A 289 -11.61 0.53 -25.31
N ILE A 290 -12.01 0.23 -24.07
CA ILE A 290 -11.33 0.74 -22.86
C ILE A 290 -9.87 0.25 -22.81
N SER A 291 -9.64 -1.03 -23.09
CA SER A 291 -8.30 -1.62 -23.13
C SER A 291 -7.40 -1.00 -24.22
N ASP A 292 -7.93 -0.78 -25.42
CA ASP A 292 -7.19 -0.15 -26.52
C ASP A 292 -6.84 1.30 -26.17
N ILE A 293 -7.75 2.08 -25.54
CA ILE A 293 -7.46 3.44 -25.07
C ILE A 293 -6.33 3.44 -24.03
N LEU A 294 -6.40 2.55 -23.03
CA LEU A 294 -5.35 2.42 -22.01
C LEU A 294 -4.00 2.00 -22.62
N THR A 295 -4.01 1.11 -23.62
CA THR A 295 -2.80 0.66 -24.33
C THR A 295 -2.22 1.77 -25.20
N VAL A 296 -3.04 2.55 -25.91
CA VAL A 296 -2.60 3.69 -26.72
C VAL A 296 -1.92 4.74 -25.84
N ILE A 297 -2.54 5.16 -24.73
CA ILE A 297 -1.96 6.14 -23.80
C ILE A 297 -0.71 5.57 -23.13
N GLY A 298 -0.75 4.31 -22.68
CA GLY A 298 0.39 3.63 -22.08
C GLY A 298 1.59 3.52 -23.03
N SER A 299 1.37 3.17 -24.30
CA SER A 299 2.43 3.08 -25.31
C SER A 299 3.02 4.45 -25.66
N ILE A 300 2.21 5.51 -25.77
CA ILE A 300 2.71 6.88 -25.98
C ILE A 300 3.61 7.30 -24.82
N LEU A 301 3.17 7.11 -23.56
CA LEU A 301 3.98 7.39 -22.39
C LEU A 301 5.25 6.55 -22.35
N LYS A 302 5.18 5.26 -22.71
CA LYS A 302 6.35 4.37 -22.80
C LYS A 302 7.38 4.87 -23.82
N MET A 303 6.93 5.35 -24.98
CA MET A 303 7.80 5.93 -26.00
C MET A 303 8.39 7.27 -25.55
N GLU A 304 7.63 8.10 -24.85
CA GLU A 304 8.13 9.37 -24.29
C GLU A 304 9.16 9.16 -23.16
N ILE A 305 8.98 8.11 -22.35
CA ILE A 305 9.95 7.67 -21.34
C ILE A 305 11.21 7.09 -21.99
N GLN A 306 11.09 6.32 -23.09
CA GLN A 306 12.25 5.87 -23.88
C GLN A 306 13.01 7.03 -24.55
N ALA A 307 12.29 8.07 -24.96
CA ALA A 307 12.85 9.35 -25.42
C ALA A 307 13.35 10.24 -24.26
N LYS A 308 13.21 9.78 -23.00
CA LYS A 308 13.69 10.40 -21.75
C LYS A 308 13.22 11.83 -21.52
N SER A 309 12.03 12.17 -22.05
CA SER A 309 11.30 13.41 -21.78
C SER A 309 10.59 13.36 -20.42
N LEU A 310 9.99 12.20 -20.08
CA LEU A 310 9.27 11.98 -18.82
C LEU A 310 9.84 10.80 -18.02
N MET A 311 9.62 10.83 -16.70
CA MET A 311 10.18 9.85 -15.74
C MET A 311 9.12 9.07 -14.95
N SER A 312 7.82 9.24 -15.25
CA SER A 312 6.72 8.62 -14.49
C SER A 312 6.42 7.19 -14.94
N TYR A 313 7.35 6.26 -14.66
CA TYR A 313 7.17 4.83 -14.93
C TYR A 313 5.92 4.24 -14.24
N GLY A 314 5.53 4.76 -13.07
CA GLY A 314 4.38 4.25 -12.31
C GLY A 314 3.04 4.40 -13.02
N VAL A 315 2.81 5.52 -13.71
CA VAL A 315 1.57 5.72 -14.50
C VAL A 315 1.58 4.81 -15.74
N CYS A 316 2.72 4.76 -16.44
CA CYS A 316 2.89 3.90 -17.61
C CYS A 316 2.67 2.41 -17.31
N SER A 317 3.20 1.91 -16.18
CA SER A 317 3.08 0.51 -15.78
C SER A 317 1.66 0.14 -15.34
N ILE A 318 0.95 1.04 -14.64
CA ILE A 318 -0.46 0.85 -14.28
C ILE A 318 -1.34 0.79 -15.54
N LEU A 319 -1.15 1.71 -16.50
CA LEU A 319 -1.95 1.74 -17.73
C LEU A 319 -1.77 0.48 -18.59
N LEU A 320 -0.53 0.07 -18.86
CA LEU A 320 -0.23 -1.13 -19.64
C LEU A 320 -0.58 -2.42 -18.88
N GLY A 321 -0.42 -2.44 -17.55
CA GLY A 321 -0.82 -3.58 -16.71
C GLY A 321 -2.34 -3.76 -16.66
N ALA A 322 -3.09 -2.66 -16.50
CA ALA A 322 -4.55 -2.69 -16.53
C ALA A 322 -5.10 -3.04 -17.92
N SER A 323 -4.50 -2.53 -19.00
CA SER A 323 -4.95 -2.86 -20.34
C SER A 323 -4.70 -4.33 -20.67
N THR A 324 -3.50 -4.86 -20.40
CA THR A 324 -3.21 -6.28 -20.63
C THR A 324 -4.12 -7.21 -19.83
N LEU A 325 -4.47 -6.86 -18.58
CA LEU A 325 -5.48 -7.59 -17.81
C LEU A 325 -6.85 -7.60 -18.52
N LEU A 326 -7.32 -6.46 -19.04
CA LEU A 326 -8.58 -6.37 -19.79
C LEU A 326 -8.52 -7.13 -21.13
N VAL A 327 -7.38 -7.17 -21.83
CA VAL A 327 -7.19 -8.02 -23.03
C VAL A 327 -7.34 -9.50 -22.67
N TRP A 328 -6.70 -9.95 -21.59
CA TRP A 328 -6.80 -11.35 -21.13
C TRP A 328 -8.20 -11.73 -20.65
N LEU A 329 -8.92 -10.81 -19.99
CA LEU A 329 -10.35 -10.99 -19.73
C LEU A 329 -11.16 -11.03 -21.04
N GLY A 330 -10.81 -10.18 -22.02
CA GLY A 330 -11.41 -10.17 -23.35
C GLY A 330 -11.23 -11.49 -24.10
N ALA A 331 -10.15 -12.24 -23.83
CA ALA A 331 -9.94 -13.56 -24.40
C ALA A 331 -11.05 -14.58 -24.01
N LEU A 332 -11.72 -14.39 -22.87
CA LEU A 332 -12.84 -15.23 -22.43
C LEU A 332 -14.03 -15.19 -23.40
N ARG A 333 -14.21 -14.10 -24.17
CA ARG A 333 -15.18 -14.02 -25.26
C ARG A 333 -14.97 -15.09 -26.32
N TYR A 334 -13.71 -15.45 -26.63
CA TYR A 334 -13.44 -16.50 -27.61
C TYR A 334 -13.69 -17.90 -27.05
N LEU A 335 -13.70 -18.05 -25.71
CA LEU A 335 -14.13 -19.28 -25.05
C LEU A 335 -15.66 -19.41 -25.00
N SER A 336 -16.41 -18.31 -24.95
CA SER A 336 -17.88 -18.35 -24.94
C SER A 336 -18.52 -18.86 -26.24
N PHE A 337 -17.76 -19.01 -27.33
CA PHE A 337 -18.21 -19.73 -28.53
C PHE A 337 -18.44 -21.23 -28.28
N PHE A 338 -17.82 -21.79 -27.24
CA PHE A 338 -18.00 -23.19 -26.87
C PHE A 338 -19.12 -23.31 -25.82
N PRO A 339 -20.18 -24.11 -26.06
CA PRO A 339 -21.37 -24.12 -25.21
C PRO A 339 -21.12 -24.56 -23.76
N LYS A 340 -20.04 -25.32 -23.49
CA LYS A 340 -19.64 -25.71 -22.13
C LYS A 340 -18.99 -24.58 -21.33
N TYR A 341 -18.21 -23.72 -21.98
CA TYR A 341 -17.53 -22.60 -21.30
C TYR A 341 -18.44 -21.36 -21.20
N ASN A 342 -19.40 -21.22 -22.13
CA ASN A 342 -20.41 -20.16 -22.08
C ASN A 342 -21.22 -20.19 -20.77
N LEU A 343 -21.61 -21.38 -20.28
CA LEU A 343 -22.35 -21.58 -19.02
C LEU A 343 -21.72 -20.83 -17.84
N LEU A 344 -20.40 -20.94 -17.66
CA LEU A 344 -19.68 -20.30 -16.54
C LEU A 344 -19.71 -18.77 -16.64
N ILE A 345 -19.50 -18.23 -17.84
CA ILE A 345 -19.50 -16.78 -18.10
C ILE A 345 -20.89 -16.19 -17.90
N LEU A 346 -21.91 -16.88 -18.42
CA LEU A 346 -23.32 -16.47 -18.34
C LEU A 346 -23.83 -16.57 -16.89
N THR A 347 -23.41 -17.60 -16.14
CA THR A 347 -23.63 -17.69 -14.69
C THR A 347 -23.03 -16.50 -13.94
N LEU A 348 -21.77 -16.14 -14.22
CA LEU A 348 -21.09 -15.03 -13.55
C LEU A 348 -21.79 -13.68 -13.83
N GLN A 349 -22.23 -13.45 -15.07
CA GLN A 349 -22.99 -12.26 -15.47
C GLN A 349 -24.38 -12.21 -14.81
N ALA A 350 -25.09 -13.34 -14.76
CA ALA A 350 -26.41 -13.44 -14.12
C ALA A 350 -26.34 -13.29 -12.58
N ALA A 351 -25.28 -13.79 -11.94
CA ALA A 351 -25.10 -13.71 -10.50
C ALA A 351 -24.73 -12.28 -10.04
N LEU A 352 -24.00 -11.53 -10.87
CA LEU A 352 -23.40 -10.25 -10.51
C LEU A 352 -24.38 -9.22 -9.89
N PRO A 353 -25.61 -8.98 -10.41
CA PRO A 353 -26.53 -8.02 -9.80
C PRO A 353 -27.01 -8.45 -8.41
N SER A 354 -27.28 -9.75 -8.23
CA SER A 354 -27.70 -10.33 -6.95
C SER A 354 -26.56 -10.31 -5.93
N VAL A 355 -25.34 -10.66 -6.38
CA VAL A 355 -24.11 -10.54 -5.61
C VAL A 355 -23.88 -9.10 -5.15
N ILE A 356 -23.98 -8.11 -6.03
CA ILE A 356 -23.77 -6.69 -5.68
C ILE A 356 -24.76 -6.25 -4.59
N ARG A 357 -26.05 -6.60 -4.70
CA ARG A 357 -27.06 -6.28 -3.67
C ARG A 357 -26.72 -6.91 -2.31
N PHE A 358 -26.31 -8.18 -2.31
CA PHE A 358 -25.88 -8.88 -1.09
C PHE A 358 -24.61 -8.26 -0.49
N CYS A 359 -23.62 -7.93 -1.34
CA CYS A 359 -22.38 -7.25 -0.95
C CYS A 359 -22.65 -5.87 -0.34
N CYS A 360 -23.62 -5.09 -0.82
CA CYS A 360 -24.00 -3.83 -0.18
C CYS A 360 -24.49 -4.03 1.26
N CYS A 361 -25.33 -5.04 1.52
CA CYS A 361 -25.78 -5.39 2.87
C CYS A 361 -24.63 -5.86 3.76
N ALA A 362 -23.77 -6.75 3.24
CA ALA A 362 -22.59 -7.23 3.96
C ALA A 362 -21.57 -6.12 4.26
N ALA A 363 -21.39 -5.17 3.33
CA ALA A 363 -20.51 -4.02 3.47
C ALA A 363 -20.94 -3.09 4.61
N MET A 364 -22.24 -2.90 4.84
CA MET A 364 -22.73 -2.11 5.98
C MET A 364 -22.34 -2.74 7.33
N ILE A 365 -22.46 -4.07 7.44
CA ILE A 365 -22.02 -4.82 8.65
C ILE A 365 -20.49 -4.72 8.78
N TYR A 366 -19.77 -4.94 7.68
CA TYR A 366 -18.31 -4.89 7.63
C TYR A 366 -17.76 -3.54 8.06
N LEU A 367 -18.34 -2.43 7.56
CA LEU A 367 -17.97 -1.07 7.98
C LEU A 367 -18.23 -0.83 9.47
N GLY A 368 -19.34 -1.35 10.00
CA GLY A 368 -19.61 -1.32 11.45
C GLY A 368 -18.52 -1.99 12.27
N TYR A 369 -18.05 -3.17 11.84
CA TYR A 369 -16.87 -3.83 12.41
C TYR A 369 -15.60 -2.97 12.22
N CYS A 370 -15.31 -2.48 11.01
CA CYS A 370 -14.14 -1.62 10.74
C CYS A 370 -14.03 -0.42 11.68
N PHE A 371 -15.10 0.38 11.83
CA PHE A 371 -15.09 1.54 12.73
C PHE A 371 -14.92 1.13 14.20
N CYS A 372 -15.62 0.07 14.63
CA CYS A 372 -15.52 -0.45 15.99
C CYS A 372 -14.10 -0.96 16.32
N GLY A 373 -13.52 -1.79 15.45
CA GLY A 373 -12.17 -2.30 15.58
C GLY A 373 -11.11 -1.20 15.53
N TRP A 374 -11.25 -0.23 14.62
CA TRP A 374 -10.34 0.92 14.51
C TRP A 374 -10.28 1.73 15.82
N ILE A 375 -11.42 2.12 16.35
CA ILE A 375 -11.50 2.99 17.55
C ILE A 375 -11.08 2.23 18.81
N VAL A 376 -11.56 1.00 19.00
CA VAL A 376 -11.33 0.25 20.25
C VAL A 376 -9.98 -0.46 20.29
N LEU A 377 -9.54 -1.07 19.17
CA LEU A 377 -8.31 -1.87 19.13
C LEU A 377 -7.10 -1.08 18.63
N GLY A 378 -7.27 0.04 17.93
CA GLY A 378 -6.19 0.82 17.34
C GLY A 378 -5.06 1.25 18.30
N PRO A 379 -5.34 1.68 19.55
CA PRO A 379 -4.29 2.00 20.53
C PRO A 379 -3.53 0.76 21.06
N TYR A 380 -4.08 -0.44 20.89
CA TYR A 380 -3.60 -1.68 21.53
C TYR A 380 -3.07 -2.72 20.55
N HIS A 381 -3.31 -2.58 19.25
CA HIS A 381 -2.93 -3.55 18.22
C HIS A 381 -2.48 -2.87 16.92
N ASP A 382 -1.32 -3.26 16.40
CA ASP A 382 -0.65 -2.54 15.31
C ASP A 382 -1.42 -2.57 13.97
N LYS A 383 -2.15 -3.65 13.66
CA LYS A 383 -3.01 -3.71 12.47
C LYS A 383 -4.27 -2.83 12.55
N PHE A 384 -4.69 -2.38 13.74
CA PHE A 384 -5.92 -1.60 13.88
C PHE A 384 -5.68 -0.09 13.92
N ARG A 385 -4.48 0.41 13.56
CA ARG A 385 -4.12 1.84 13.72
C ARG A 385 -4.80 2.80 12.74
N SER A 386 -5.07 2.38 11.50
CA SER A 386 -5.76 3.19 10.49
C SER A 386 -6.85 2.38 9.81
N LEU A 387 -7.94 3.05 9.39
CA LEU A 387 -9.11 2.40 8.81
C LEU A 387 -8.77 1.52 7.59
N ASN A 388 -7.76 1.90 6.80
CA ASN A 388 -7.30 1.08 5.67
C ASN A 388 -6.67 -0.24 6.13
N VAL A 389 -5.73 -0.21 7.09
CA VAL A 389 -5.08 -1.44 7.60
C VAL A 389 -6.06 -2.28 8.42
N VAL A 390 -7.07 -1.67 9.03
CA VAL A 390 -8.21 -2.38 9.64
C VAL A 390 -8.99 -3.16 8.58
N SER A 391 -9.28 -2.53 7.44
CA SER A 391 -9.95 -3.19 6.31
C SER A 391 -9.09 -4.32 5.73
N GLU A 392 -7.81 -4.08 5.46
CA GLU A 392 -6.87 -5.13 5.03
C GLU A 392 -6.85 -6.31 6.02
N CYS A 393 -6.79 -6.03 7.32
CA CYS A 393 -6.79 -7.06 8.36
C CYS A 393 -8.10 -7.86 8.41
N LEU A 394 -9.26 -7.19 8.32
CA LEU A 394 -10.56 -7.85 8.35
C LEU A 394 -10.82 -8.64 7.06
N PHE A 395 -10.36 -8.14 5.91
CA PHE A 395 -10.41 -8.88 4.65
C PHE A 395 -9.50 -10.12 4.65
N SER A 396 -8.27 -10.04 5.16
CA SER A 396 -7.43 -11.22 5.42
C SER A 396 -8.15 -12.24 6.32
N LEU A 397 -8.77 -11.78 7.41
CA LEU A 397 -9.49 -12.65 8.35
C LEU A 397 -10.70 -13.36 7.73
N ILE A 398 -11.46 -12.72 6.83
CA ILE A 398 -12.55 -13.38 6.08
C ILE A 398 -12.01 -14.54 5.23
N ASN A 399 -10.80 -14.38 4.66
CA ASN A 399 -10.12 -15.40 3.86
C ASN A 399 -9.30 -16.39 4.71
N GLY A 400 -9.37 -16.32 6.05
CA GLY A 400 -8.64 -17.21 6.96
C GLY A 400 -7.15 -16.89 7.17
N ASP A 401 -6.66 -15.75 6.67
CA ASP A 401 -5.26 -15.34 6.77
C ASP A 401 -4.92 -14.62 8.10
N ASP A 402 -3.70 -14.88 8.58
CA ASP A 402 -3.07 -14.37 9.81
C ASP A 402 -3.95 -14.38 11.09
N MET A 403 -4.93 -15.29 11.17
CA MET A 403 -5.89 -15.36 12.28
C MET A 403 -5.21 -15.44 13.64
N PHE A 404 -4.27 -16.38 13.83
CA PHE A 404 -3.62 -16.57 15.13
C PHE A 404 -2.79 -15.35 15.56
N ALA A 405 -2.09 -14.67 14.64
CA ALA A 405 -1.28 -13.53 15.04
C ALA A 405 -2.11 -12.30 15.41
N THR A 406 -3.33 -12.12 14.89
CA THR A 406 -4.23 -11.05 15.39
C THR A 406 -4.66 -11.33 16.83
N PHE A 407 -4.92 -12.59 17.20
CA PHE A 407 -5.16 -12.95 18.59
C PHE A 407 -3.91 -12.78 19.47
N ALA A 408 -2.72 -13.13 18.97
CA ALA A 408 -1.47 -13.14 19.74
C ALA A 408 -0.84 -11.74 19.93
N LYS A 409 -0.98 -10.82 18.96
CA LYS A 409 -0.41 -9.46 19.01
C LYS A 409 -1.20 -8.48 19.88
N MET A 410 -2.30 -8.90 20.50
CA MET A 410 -3.10 -8.07 21.41
C MET A 410 -2.36 -7.72 22.70
N GLN A 411 -2.11 -6.42 22.94
CA GLN A 411 -1.49 -5.96 24.19
C GLN A 411 -2.41 -6.15 25.41
N GLN A 412 -2.00 -6.97 26.37
CA GLN A 412 -2.73 -7.24 27.62
C GLN A 412 -2.64 -6.09 28.67
N LYS A 413 -2.64 -4.83 28.23
CA LYS A 413 -2.59 -3.66 29.14
C LYS A 413 -3.89 -3.42 29.91
N SER A 414 -5.02 -3.85 29.34
CA SER A 414 -6.33 -3.71 29.97
C SER A 414 -7.16 -4.96 29.67
N TYR A 415 -7.61 -5.65 30.73
CA TYR A 415 -8.34 -6.91 30.60
C TYR A 415 -9.66 -6.75 29.84
N LEU A 416 -10.37 -5.64 30.05
CA LEU A 416 -11.63 -5.34 29.37
C LEU A 416 -11.47 -5.24 27.85
N VAL A 417 -10.45 -4.51 27.35
CA VAL A 417 -10.18 -4.42 25.90
C VAL A 417 -9.65 -5.74 25.35
N TRP A 418 -8.87 -6.50 26.12
CA TRP A 418 -8.46 -7.84 25.72
C TRP A 418 -9.67 -8.79 25.56
N LEU A 419 -10.59 -8.82 26.53
CA LEU A 419 -11.82 -9.61 26.47
C LEU A 419 -12.71 -9.16 25.30
N PHE A 420 -12.90 -7.84 25.15
CA PHE A 420 -13.61 -7.27 24.01
C PHE A 420 -13.01 -7.71 22.68
N SER A 421 -11.67 -7.68 22.52
CA SER A 421 -10.99 -8.13 21.30
C SER A 421 -11.28 -9.59 20.96
N ARG A 422 -11.43 -10.46 21.98
CA ARG A 422 -11.79 -11.87 21.77
C ARG A 422 -13.22 -11.98 21.28
N ILE A 423 -14.17 -11.33 21.94
CA ILE A 423 -15.59 -11.33 21.54
C ILE A 423 -15.74 -10.76 20.12
N TYR A 424 -15.11 -9.61 19.83
CA TYR A 424 -15.09 -8.95 18.54
C TYR A 424 -14.53 -9.85 17.42
N LEU A 425 -13.36 -10.46 17.62
CA LEU A 425 -12.75 -11.31 16.60
C LEU A 425 -13.55 -12.61 16.40
N TYR A 426 -13.98 -13.28 17.47
CA TYR A 426 -14.79 -14.50 17.35
C TYR A 426 -16.16 -14.25 16.72
N SER A 427 -16.83 -13.12 17.02
CA SER A 427 -18.11 -12.78 16.40
C SER A 427 -17.93 -12.40 14.93
N PHE A 428 -16.88 -11.65 14.59
CA PHE A 428 -16.56 -11.31 13.20
C PHE A 428 -16.27 -12.56 12.37
N ILE A 429 -15.35 -13.41 12.84
CA ILE A 429 -14.92 -14.63 12.14
C ILE A 429 -16.10 -15.59 11.94
N SER A 430 -16.89 -15.85 12.98
CA SER A 430 -18.03 -16.79 12.87
C SER A 430 -19.14 -16.26 11.96
N LEU A 431 -19.48 -14.97 12.05
CA LEU A 431 -20.48 -14.34 11.19
C LEU A 431 -20.04 -14.30 9.71
N PHE A 432 -18.83 -13.80 9.42
CA PHE A 432 -18.42 -13.62 8.04
C PHE A 432 -18.05 -14.93 7.34
N ILE A 433 -17.33 -15.83 8.00
CA ILE A 433 -16.90 -17.10 7.37
C ILE A 433 -18.04 -18.11 7.29
N TYR A 434 -18.81 -18.32 8.37
CA TYR A 434 -19.81 -19.41 8.37
C TYR A 434 -21.19 -18.99 7.86
N MET A 435 -21.57 -17.71 7.98
CA MET A 435 -22.88 -17.24 7.51
C MET A 435 -22.77 -16.47 6.18
N ILE A 436 -22.01 -15.38 6.14
CA ILE A 436 -21.99 -14.47 4.96
C ILE A 436 -21.32 -15.13 3.76
N LEU A 437 -20.15 -15.75 3.92
CA LEU A 437 -19.44 -16.45 2.83
C LEU A 437 -20.24 -17.67 2.32
N SER A 438 -20.86 -18.45 3.23
CA SER A 438 -21.73 -19.57 2.85
C SER A 438 -22.94 -19.12 2.03
N LEU A 439 -23.59 -18.01 2.40
CA LEU A 439 -24.70 -17.42 1.64
C LEU A 439 -24.24 -16.89 0.27
N PHE A 440 -23.04 -16.30 0.20
CA PHE A 440 -22.45 -15.83 -1.05
C PHE A 440 -22.20 -17.00 -2.03
N ILE A 441 -21.64 -18.11 -1.54
CA ILE A 441 -21.44 -19.33 -2.32
C ILE A 441 -22.79 -19.90 -2.77
N ALA A 442 -23.76 -20.02 -1.86
CA ALA A 442 -25.09 -20.53 -2.16
C ALA A 442 -25.81 -19.73 -3.26
N LEU A 443 -25.72 -18.40 -3.23
CA LEU A 443 -26.31 -17.51 -4.26
C LEU A 443 -25.70 -17.74 -5.65
N ILE A 444 -24.38 -17.94 -5.73
CA ILE A 444 -23.70 -18.27 -6.99
C ILE A 444 -24.10 -19.69 -7.47
N THR A 445 -24.21 -20.66 -6.56
CA THR A 445 -24.64 -22.03 -6.87
C THR A 445 -26.09 -22.08 -7.37
N ASP A 446 -27.00 -21.34 -6.74
CA ASP A 446 -28.40 -21.22 -7.14
C ASP A 446 -28.54 -20.60 -8.55
N THR A 447 -27.74 -19.55 -8.83
CA THR A 447 -27.67 -18.97 -10.17
C THR A 447 -27.11 -19.96 -11.20
N TYR A 448 -26.08 -20.73 -10.83
CA TYR A 448 -25.48 -21.75 -11.70
C TYR A 448 -26.48 -22.83 -12.12
N GLU A 449 -27.22 -23.41 -11.16
CA GLU A 449 -28.25 -24.41 -11.48
C GLU A 449 -29.40 -23.79 -12.29
N THR A 450 -29.79 -22.55 -12.02
CA THR A 450 -30.81 -21.83 -12.82
C THR A 450 -30.39 -21.65 -14.28
N ILE A 451 -29.16 -21.20 -14.55
CA ILE A 451 -28.67 -21.04 -15.93
C ILE A 451 -28.45 -22.40 -16.61
N LYS A 452 -28.07 -23.44 -15.86
CA LYS A 452 -27.96 -24.81 -16.36
C LYS A 452 -29.32 -25.35 -16.80
N HIS A 453 -30.39 -25.13 -16.03
CA HIS A 453 -31.76 -25.45 -16.46
C HIS A 453 -32.16 -24.68 -17.72
N TYR A 454 -31.85 -23.39 -17.84
CA TYR A 454 -32.09 -22.62 -19.08
C TYR A 454 -31.29 -23.14 -20.31
N GLN A 455 -30.21 -23.89 -20.09
CA GLN A 455 -29.46 -24.53 -21.17
C GLN A 455 -30.05 -25.90 -21.58
N GLU A 456 -30.81 -26.54 -20.70
CA GLU A 456 -31.50 -27.81 -20.95
C GLU A 456 -32.92 -27.59 -21.53
N ASP A 457 -33.71 -26.71 -20.89
CA ASP A 457 -35.12 -26.44 -21.24
C ASP A 457 -35.32 -25.25 -22.19
N GLY A 458 -34.29 -24.43 -22.39
CA GLY A 458 -34.32 -23.19 -23.16
C GLY A 458 -34.36 -21.92 -22.30
N PHE A 459 -33.90 -20.81 -22.87
CA PHE A 459 -33.91 -19.51 -22.20
C PHE A 459 -35.33 -18.92 -22.16
N PRO A 460 -35.67 -18.11 -21.14
CA PRO A 460 -36.94 -17.38 -21.10
C PRO A 460 -37.11 -16.53 -22.37
N GLU A 461 -38.31 -16.57 -22.95
CA GLU A 461 -38.64 -15.81 -24.15
C GLU A 461 -38.64 -14.30 -23.85
N THR A 462 -37.87 -13.55 -24.65
CA THR A 462 -37.95 -12.09 -24.72
C THR A 462 -38.65 -11.72 -26.02
N GLU A 463 -39.33 -10.56 -26.06
CA GLU A 463 -40.08 -10.12 -27.25
C GLU A 463 -39.19 -10.01 -28.49
N LEU A 464 -37.92 -9.64 -28.28
CA LEU A 464 -36.88 -9.66 -29.32
C LEU A 464 -36.60 -11.07 -29.86
N ARG A 465 -36.51 -12.09 -28.98
CA ARG A 465 -36.25 -13.49 -29.38
C ARG A 465 -37.47 -14.12 -30.05
N THR A 466 -38.68 -13.84 -29.56
CA THR A 466 -39.92 -14.25 -30.22
C THR A 466 -39.99 -13.66 -31.64
N PHE A 467 -39.77 -12.34 -31.80
CA PHE A 467 -39.72 -11.67 -33.10
C PHE A 467 -38.65 -12.26 -34.05
N ILE A 468 -37.45 -12.55 -33.55
CA ILE A 468 -36.39 -13.21 -34.35
C ILE A 468 -36.81 -14.64 -34.76
N SER A 469 -37.51 -15.38 -33.89
CA SER A 469 -37.94 -16.76 -34.17
C SER A 469 -39.10 -16.88 -35.18
N GLU A 470 -39.84 -15.79 -35.42
CA GLU A 470 -40.87 -15.73 -36.46
C GLU A 470 -40.26 -15.68 -37.87
N CYS A 471 -39.05 -15.11 -38.02
CA CYS A 471 -38.27 -15.18 -39.27
C CYS A 471 -37.63 -16.56 -39.45
N LYS A 472 -38.03 -17.27 -40.51
CA LYS A 472 -37.49 -18.61 -40.85
C LYS A 472 -36.45 -18.61 -41.98
N ASP A 473 -36.23 -17.46 -42.61
CA ASP A 473 -35.35 -17.34 -43.76
C ASP A 473 -33.88 -17.19 -43.32
N GLU A 474 -32.99 -18.02 -43.86
CA GLU A 474 -31.55 -17.86 -43.62
C GLU A 474 -31.05 -16.55 -44.28
N PRO A 475 -30.03 -15.87 -43.70
CA PRO A 475 -29.37 -14.69 -44.29
C PRO A 475 -28.52 -15.00 -45.54
N LYS A 476 -28.86 -16.08 -46.25
CA LYS A 476 -28.38 -16.43 -47.60
C LYS A 476 -29.46 -16.21 -48.67
N SER A 477 -30.69 -15.80 -48.32
CA SER A 477 -31.60 -15.23 -49.33
C SER A 477 -30.92 -14.00 -49.93
N GLY A 478 -30.79 -13.96 -51.26
CA GLY A 478 -30.03 -12.94 -51.97
C GLY A 478 -30.72 -11.57 -52.07
N GLU A 479 -31.76 -11.33 -51.29
CA GLU A 479 -32.64 -10.16 -51.36
C GLU A 479 -31.97 -8.87 -50.85
N ASP A 480 -31.12 -8.95 -49.82
CA ASP A 480 -30.37 -7.82 -49.22
C ASP A 480 -29.35 -7.14 -50.17
N ARG A 481 -29.29 -7.52 -51.45
CA ARG A 481 -28.35 -6.96 -52.45
C ARG A 481 -29.01 -6.08 -53.51
N LEU A 482 -30.33 -5.84 -53.44
CA LEU A 482 -31.08 -5.24 -54.54
C LEU A 482 -31.40 -3.73 -54.41
N GLU A 483 -31.09 -3.07 -53.28
CA GLU A 483 -31.47 -1.65 -53.06
C GLU A 483 -30.37 -0.60 -53.27
N ASP A 484 -29.14 -0.97 -53.66
CA ASP A 484 -28.11 0.00 -54.10
C ASP A 484 -28.30 0.39 -55.59
N GLY A 485 -29.43 1.03 -55.90
CA GLY A 485 -29.70 1.69 -57.18
C GLY A 485 -29.29 3.17 -57.17
N PRO A 486 -28.69 3.72 -58.25
CA PRO A 486 -28.24 5.11 -58.25
C PRO A 486 -29.42 6.10 -58.25
N PRO A 487 -29.30 7.26 -57.59
CA PRO A 487 -30.32 8.29 -57.64
C PRO A 487 -30.40 8.91 -59.06
N VAL A 488 -31.63 9.09 -59.54
CA VAL A 488 -31.99 9.81 -60.78
C VAL A 488 -32.34 11.25 -60.44
#